data_AF-A0A317ZLX9-F1
#
_entry.id   AF-A0A317ZLX9-F1
#
_cell.length_a   1.000
_cell.length_b   1.000
_cell.length_c   1.000
_cell.angle_alpha   90.00
_cell.angle_beta   90.00
_cell.angle_gamma   90.00
#
_symmetry.space_group_name_H-M   'P 1'
#
loop_
_entity.id
_entity.type
_entity.pdbx_description
1 polymer ?
#
loop_
_entity_poly.entity_id
_entity_poly.type
_entity_poly.pdbx_seq_one_letter_code
_entity_poly.pdbx_strand_id
1 'polypeptide(L)'
;MMMLIPSVIGLRGDDPRVRLVVALRAATAGLPVVSADHQRALAVGILNCQRHLGRVSTEGAIDVSDQVRDAFDRAPQTERWAREFMGSVGSWSRTRFTDRTAESIIRITVQGIAEACIPDTDERLYRLLSDAIDDCTQVLGKPVGEPVVVPQPLSPSEARRALRV
;
A
#
# COMPACT_ATOMS: atom_id res chain seq x y z
N MET A 1 16.17 3.62 -13.96
CA MET A 1 14.85 3.39 -13.32
C MET A 1 15.02 2.48 -12.10
N MET A 2 15.67 2.99 -11.05
CA MET A 2 15.89 2.27 -9.77
C MET A 2 16.08 3.31 -8.65
N MET A 3 15.14 4.25 -8.51
CA MET A 3 15.26 5.36 -7.55
C MET A 3 14.46 5.17 -6.25
N LEU A 4 13.59 4.14 -6.16
CA LEU A 4 12.74 3.93 -4.98
C LEU A 4 13.28 2.88 -3.98
N ILE A 5 14.22 2.01 -4.38
CA ILE A 5 14.79 1.00 -3.48
C ILE A 5 15.42 1.65 -2.24
N PRO A 6 16.20 2.74 -2.35
CA PRO A 6 16.75 3.39 -1.16
C PRO A 6 15.69 3.92 -0.18
N SER A 7 14.51 4.32 -0.68
CA SER A 7 13.45 4.93 0.12
C SER A 7 12.79 3.97 1.11
N VAL A 8 12.92 2.66 0.92
CA VAL A 8 12.35 1.64 1.81
C VAL A 8 13.36 1.07 2.81
N ILE A 9 14.65 1.40 2.66
CA ILE A 9 15.68 0.89 3.55
C ILE A 9 15.49 1.52 4.94
N GLY A 10 15.37 0.67 5.96
CA GLY A 10 15.17 1.11 7.34
C GLY A 10 13.72 1.35 7.75
N LEU A 11 12.76 1.31 6.81
CA LEU A 11 11.32 1.31 7.13
C LEU A 11 10.90 -0.07 7.67
N ARG A 12 11.12 -0.31 8.96
CA ARG A 12 10.78 -1.56 9.65
C ARG A 12 9.75 -1.29 10.73
N GLY A 13 8.76 -2.16 10.86
CA GLY A 13 7.80 -2.12 11.97
C GLY A 13 6.61 -3.04 11.73
N ASP A 14 5.90 -3.34 12.83
CA ASP A 14 4.74 -4.25 12.84
C ASP A 14 3.42 -3.49 13.04
N ASP A 15 3.40 -2.17 12.81
CA ASP A 15 2.19 -1.37 12.98
C ASP A 15 1.07 -1.89 12.03
N PRO A 16 -0.06 -2.35 12.58
CA PRO A 16 -1.13 -2.95 11.79
C PRO A 16 -1.76 -1.97 10.80
N ARG A 17 -1.59 -0.65 11.00
CA ARG A 17 -2.09 0.39 10.09
C ARG A 17 -1.39 0.36 8.73
N VAL A 18 -0.12 -0.05 8.66
CA VAL A 18 0.65 -0.13 7.40
C VAL A 18 -0.10 -0.94 6.35
N ARG A 19 -0.58 -2.13 6.72
CA ARG A 19 -1.31 -3.01 5.80
C ARG A 19 -2.62 -2.38 5.31
N LEU A 20 -3.31 -1.67 6.20
CA LEU A 20 -4.59 -1.01 5.87
C LEU A 20 -4.38 0.16 4.91
N VAL A 21 -3.38 1.01 5.16
CA VAL A 21 -3.11 2.18 4.31
C VAL A 21 -2.59 1.77 2.94
N VAL A 22 -1.68 0.79 2.86
CA VAL A 22 -1.16 0.30 1.58
C VAL A 22 -2.26 -0.37 0.75
N ALA A 23 -3.12 -1.18 1.39
CA ALA A 23 -4.25 -1.81 0.68
C ALA A 23 -5.27 -0.77 0.20
N LEU A 24 -5.57 0.25 1.02
CA LEU A 24 -6.47 1.34 0.63
C LEU A 24 -5.88 2.17 -0.52
N ARG A 25 -4.59 2.49 -0.45
CA ARG A 25 -3.83 3.16 -1.51
C ARG A 25 -3.90 2.42 -2.83
N ALA A 26 -3.61 1.12 -2.81
CA ALA A 26 -3.76 0.26 -3.97
C ALA A 26 -5.20 0.31 -4.51
N ALA A 27 -6.19 0.02 -3.68
CA ALA A 27 -7.56 -0.10 -4.13
C ALA A 27 -8.10 1.20 -4.74
N THR A 28 -7.84 2.35 -4.12
CA THR A 28 -8.29 3.66 -4.61
C THR A 28 -7.57 4.09 -5.90
N ALA A 29 -6.29 3.77 -6.06
CA ALA A 29 -5.55 4.03 -7.30
C ALA A 29 -6.03 3.14 -8.47
N GLY A 30 -6.36 1.87 -8.18
CA GLY A 30 -6.83 0.91 -9.17
C GLY A 30 -8.30 1.06 -9.55
N LEU A 31 -9.16 1.45 -8.62
CA LEU A 31 -10.61 1.49 -8.79
C LEU A 31 -11.07 2.13 -10.12
N PRO A 32 -10.49 3.25 -10.59
CA PRO A 32 -10.96 3.90 -11.82
C PRO A 32 -10.51 3.23 -13.12
N VAL A 33 -9.54 2.30 -13.07
CA VAL A 33 -8.86 1.79 -14.27
C VAL A 33 -8.95 0.27 -14.45
N VAL A 34 -9.18 -0.49 -13.37
CA VAL A 34 -9.34 -1.95 -13.46
C VAL A 34 -10.68 -2.34 -14.09
N SER A 35 -10.80 -3.60 -14.51
CA SER A 35 -12.04 -4.18 -15.06
C SER A 35 -13.21 -4.08 -14.06
N ALA A 36 -14.45 -4.00 -14.55
CA ALA A 36 -15.64 -3.85 -13.71
C ALA A 36 -15.77 -4.94 -12.61
N ASP A 37 -15.34 -6.16 -12.89
CA ASP A 37 -15.32 -7.25 -11.91
C ASP A 37 -14.32 -6.98 -10.78
N HIS A 38 -13.12 -6.51 -11.12
CA HIS A 38 -12.13 -6.09 -10.14
C HIS A 38 -12.56 -4.82 -9.39
N GLN A 39 -13.23 -3.86 -10.05
CA GLN A 39 -13.72 -2.65 -9.40
C GLN A 39 -14.67 -2.97 -8.24
N ARG A 40 -15.57 -3.95 -8.42
CA ARG A 40 -16.47 -4.42 -7.36
C ARG A 40 -15.70 -4.98 -6.16
N ALA A 41 -14.69 -5.81 -6.40
CA ALA A 41 -13.83 -6.33 -5.34
C ALA A 41 -13.06 -5.21 -4.62
N LEU A 42 -12.48 -4.27 -5.37
CA LEU A 42 -11.74 -3.12 -4.81
C LEU A 42 -12.64 -2.20 -4.01
N ALA A 43 -13.86 -1.91 -4.47
CA ALA A 43 -14.81 -1.05 -3.75
C ALA A 43 -15.21 -1.63 -2.38
N VAL A 44 -15.45 -2.95 -2.30
CA VAL A 44 -15.67 -3.63 -1.01
C VAL A 44 -14.41 -3.58 -0.15
N GLY A 45 -13.23 -3.74 -0.75
CA GLY A 45 -11.93 -3.57 -0.08
C GLY A 45 -11.77 -2.18 0.54
N ILE A 46 -12.06 -1.11 -0.22
CA ILE A 46 -11.99 0.29 0.22
C ILE A 46 -12.88 0.51 1.44
N LEU A 47 -14.14 0.10 1.38
CA LEU A 47 -15.10 0.29 2.48
C LEU A 47 -14.66 -0.50 3.74
N ASN A 48 -14.12 -1.70 3.58
CA ASN A 48 -13.55 -2.47 4.69
C ASN A 48 -12.32 -1.78 5.28
N CYS A 49 -11.35 -1.39 4.47
CA CYS A 49 -10.15 -0.67 4.91
C CYS A 49 -10.50 0.62 5.66
N GLN A 50 -11.38 1.45 5.10
CA GLN A 50 -11.84 2.70 5.70
C GLN A 50 -12.47 2.45 7.08
N ARG A 51 -13.35 1.45 7.18
CA ARG A 51 -13.99 1.06 8.44
C ARG A 51 -12.98 0.59 9.49
N HIS A 52 -11.96 -0.16 9.09
CA HIS A 52 -10.93 -0.67 10.00
C HIS A 52 -9.98 0.44 10.45
N LEU A 53 -9.56 1.35 9.57
CA LEU A 53 -8.75 2.52 9.92
C LEU A 53 -9.45 3.43 10.93
N GLY A 54 -10.76 3.66 10.75
CA GLY A 54 -11.57 4.45 11.69
C GLY A 54 -11.69 3.84 13.10
N ARG A 55 -11.37 2.54 13.28
CA ARG A 55 -11.36 1.88 14.59
C ARG A 55 -9.99 1.85 15.25
N VAL A 56 -8.92 1.91 14.46
CA VAL A 56 -7.53 1.82 14.94
C VAL A 56 -6.97 3.21 15.27
N SER A 57 -7.58 4.28 14.76
CA SER A 57 -7.10 5.65 14.98
C SER A 57 -7.65 6.27 16.27
N THR A 58 -6.82 6.34 17.32
CA THR A 58 -7.05 7.22 18.48
C THR A 58 -6.01 8.34 18.59
N GLU A 59 -4.80 8.19 18.04
CA GLU A 59 -3.77 9.25 17.97
C GLU A 59 -2.97 9.13 16.66
N GLY A 60 -2.80 10.24 15.91
CA GLY A 60 -2.07 10.27 14.63
C GLY A 60 -2.84 9.65 13.45
N ALA A 61 -4.14 9.94 13.34
CA ALA A 61 -5.00 9.41 12.29
C ALA A 61 -4.51 9.82 10.89
N ILE A 62 -4.32 8.85 10.00
CA ILE A 62 -4.14 9.12 8.58
C ILE A 62 -5.53 9.39 8.01
N ASP A 63 -5.78 10.64 7.62
CA ASP A 63 -7.01 10.99 6.95
C ASP A 63 -6.97 10.48 5.51
N VAL A 64 -7.83 9.51 5.23
CA VAL A 64 -7.97 8.85 3.93
C VAL A 64 -9.27 9.26 3.24
N SER A 65 -10.03 10.19 3.82
CA SER A 65 -11.39 10.51 3.40
C SER A 65 -11.44 11.08 1.99
N ASP A 66 -10.54 12.01 1.68
CA ASP A 66 -10.48 12.65 0.37
C ASP A 66 -10.06 11.66 -0.72
N GLN A 67 -9.05 10.84 -0.46
CA GLN A 67 -8.61 9.79 -1.38
C GLN A 67 -9.71 8.77 -1.69
N VAL A 68 -10.51 8.38 -0.68
CA VAL A 68 -11.66 7.49 -0.88
C VAL A 68 -12.76 8.17 -1.68
N ARG A 69 -13.04 9.45 -1.39
CA ARG A 69 -14.04 10.24 -2.11
C ARG A 69 -13.66 10.37 -3.58
N ASP A 70 -12.44 10.80 -3.87
CA ASP A 70 -11.93 10.97 -5.25
C ASP A 70 -11.99 9.67 -6.06
N ALA A 71 -11.69 8.53 -5.43
CA ALA A 71 -11.79 7.24 -6.10
C ALA A 71 -13.24 6.88 -6.46
N PHE A 72 -14.18 7.08 -5.52
CA PHE A 72 -15.59 6.77 -5.75
C PHE A 72 -16.30 7.76 -6.66
N ASP A 73 -15.90 9.04 -6.67
CA ASP A 73 -16.40 10.04 -7.63
C ASP A 73 -16.12 9.61 -9.09
N ARG A 74 -15.05 8.83 -9.31
CA ARG A 74 -14.70 8.26 -10.61
C ARG A 74 -15.39 6.93 -10.92
N ALA A 75 -16.00 6.29 -9.92
CA ALA A 75 -16.70 5.00 -10.06
C ALA A 75 -18.01 4.95 -9.21
N PRO A 76 -18.95 5.89 -9.40
CA PRO A 76 -20.09 6.05 -8.49
C PRO A 76 -21.09 4.90 -8.53
N GLN A 77 -21.19 4.20 -9.67
CA GLN A 77 -22.01 2.99 -9.81
C GLN A 77 -21.44 1.85 -8.97
N THR A 78 -20.12 1.68 -9.00
CA THR A 78 -19.40 0.66 -8.25
C THR A 78 -19.49 0.93 -6.74
N GLU A 79 -19.41 2.20 -6.34
CA GLU A 79 -19.64 2.60 -4.93
C GLU A 79 -21.02 2.15 -4.44
N ARG A 80 -22.09 2.52 -5.16
CA ARG A 80 -23.46 2.17 -4.79
C ARG A 80 -23.64 0.66 -4.66
N TRP A 81 -23.16 -0.07 -5.67
CA TRP A 81 -23.20 -1.53 -5.65
C TRP A 81 -22.48 -2.09 -4.41
N ALA A 82 -21.29 -1.59 -4.09
CA ALA A 82 -20.51 -2.10 -2.96
C ALA A 82 -21.20 -1.82 -1.62
N ARG A 83 -21.81 -0.64 -1.45
CA ARG A 83 -22.58 -0.29 -0.25
C ARG A 83 -23.81 -1.18 -0.09
N GLU A 84 -24.56 -1.42 -1.16
CA GLU A 84 -25.71 -2.33 -1.18
C GLU A 84 -25.30 -3.77 -0.86
N PHE A 85 -24.25 -4.26 -1.52
CA PHE A 85 -23.70 -5.59 -1.30
C PHE A 85 -23.26 -5.80 0.16
N MET A 86 -22.55 -4.82 0.75
CA MET A 86 -22.16 -4.88 2.15
C MET A 86 -23.36 -4.88 3.11
N GLY A 87 -24.44 -4.19 2.75
CA GLY A 87 -25.71 -4.24 3.47
C GLY A 87 -26.38 -5.61 3.38
N SER A 88 -26.37 -6.25 2.20
CA SER A 88 -27.02 -7.55 1.98
C SER A 88 -26.28 -8.73 2.62
N VAL A 89 -24.95 -8.68 2.72
CA VAL A 89 -24.15 -9.78 3.30
C VAL A 89 -24.06 -9.74 4.84
N GLY A 90 -24.74 -8.79 5.49
CA GLY A 90 -24.93 -8.76 6.94
C GLY A 90 -23.64 -8.87 7.76
N SER A 91 -23.60 -9.80 8.73
CA SER A 91 -22.48 -9.97 9.67
C SER A 91 -21.18 -10.45 9.01
N TRP A 92 -21.20 -10.92 7.76
CA TRP A 92 -19.98 -11.32 7.05
C TRP A 92 -19.08 -10.10 6.75
N SER A 93 -19.67 -8.91 6.58
CA SER A 93 -18.93 -7.63 6.48
C SER A 93 -18.20 -7.22 7.76
N ARG A 94 -18.41 -7.94 8.87
CA ARG A 94 -17.72 -7.70 10.16
C ARG A 94 -16.50 -8.60 10.34
N THR A 95 -16.19 -9.45 9.36
CA THR A 95 -14.99 -10.30 9.38
C THR A 95 -13.75 -9.42 9.48
N ARG A 96 -12.77 -9.85 10.29
CA ARG A 96 -11.53 -9.10 10.51
C ARG A 96 -10.81 -8.88 9.18
N PHE A 97 -10.31 -7.67 8.97
CA PHE A 97 -9.29 -7.43 7.96
C PHE A 97 -8.04 -8.25 8.30
N THR A 98 -7.56 -9.03 7.34
CA THR A 98 -6.41 -9.94 7.50
C THR A 98 -5.32 -9.62 6.48
N ASP A 99 -4.10 -10.10 6.74
CA ASP A 99 -2.96 -9.98 5.83
C ASP A 99 -3.30 -10.51 4.43
N ARG A 100 -3.99 -11.65 4.35
CA ARG A 100 -4.47 -12.21 3.08
C ARG A 100 -5.44 -11.29 2.33
N THR A 101 -6.24 -10.50 3.06
CA THR A 101 -7.16 -9.54 2.44
C THR A 101 -6.38 -8.38 1.83
N ALA A 102 -5.42 -7.82 2.57
CA ALA A 102 -4.54 -6.78 2.08
C ALA A 102 -3.76 -7.24 0.84
N GLU A 103 -3.11 -8.40 0.91
CA GLU A 103 -2.37 -9.00 -0.20
C GLU A 103 -3.25 -9.23 -1.44
N SER A 104 -4.48 -9.71 -1.23
CA SER A 104 -5.43 -9.92 -2.34
C SER A 104 -5.80 -8.61 -3.02
N ILE A 105 -6.10 -7.56 -2.25
CA ILE A 105 -6.41 -6.22 -2.77
C ILE A 105 -5.23 -5.68 -3.59
N ILE A 106 -4.02 -5.75 -3.02
CA ILE A 106 -2.80 -5.26 -3.67
C ILE A 106 -2.56 -6.02 -4.98
N ARG A 107 -2.65 -7.36 -4.96
CA ARG A 107 -2.43 -8.19 -6.15
C ARG A 107 -3.45 -7.89 -7.26
N ILE A 108 -4.75 -7.85 -6.92
CA ILE A 108 -5.83 -7.53 -7.87
C ILE A 108 -5.60 -6.14 -8.48
N THR A 109 -5.21 -5.18 -7.66
CA THR A 109 -4.90 -3.82 -8.10
C THR A 109 -3.74 -3.79 -9.07
N VAL A 110 -2.57 -4.31 -8.67
CA VAL A 110 -1.33 -4.22 -9.45
C VAL A 110 -1.49 -4.95 -10.79
N GLN A 111 -2.03 -6.16 -10.75
CA GLN A 111 -2.33 -6.91 -11.98
C GLN A 111 -3.35 -6.17 -12.85
N GLY A 112 -4.44 -5.67 -12.25
CA GLY A 112 -5.47 -4.96 -12.99
C GLY A 112 -4.99 -3.65 -13.63
N ILE A 113 -4.06 -2.93 -12.99
CA ILE A 113 -3.44 -1.73 -13.59
C ILE A 113 -2.50 -2.14 -14.72
N ALA A 114 -1.68 -3.17 -14.53
CA ALA A 114 -0.73 -3.65 -15.54
C ALA A 114 -1.43 -4.17 -16.81
N GLU A 115 -2.59 -4.79 -16.66
CA GLU A 115 -3.39 -5.34 -17.75
C GLU A 115 -4.42 -4.34 -18.32
N ALA A 116 -4.54 -3.15 -17.74
CA ALA A 116 -5.50 -2.15 -18.21
C ALA A 116 -5.10 -1.66 -19.61
N CYS A 117 -6.06 -1.63 -20.55
CA CYS A 117 -5.88 -1.11 -21.91
C CYS A 117 -5.87 0.43 -21.92
N ILE A 118 -4.97 1.03 -21.15
CA ILE A 118 -4.80 2.48 -21.03
C ILE A 118 -3.34 2.84 -21.34
N PRO A 119 -3.05 4.09 -21.76
CA PRO A 119 -1.69 4.58 -21.72
C PRO A 119 -1.17 4.56 -20.26
N ASP A 120 0.10 4.88 -20.04
CA ASP A 120 0.63 5.24 -18.71
C ASP A 120 0.58 4.19 -17.56
N THR A 121 0.43 2.89 -17.86
CA THR A 121 0.39 1.82 -16.84
C THR A 121 1.63 1.78 -15.93
N ASP A 122 2.83 1.82 -16.51
CA ASP A 122 4.09 1.85 -15.75
C ASP A 122 4.20 3.06 -14.82
N GLU A 123 3.79 4.23 -15.32
CA GLU A 123 3.80 5.48 -14.56
C GLU A 123 2.78 5.44 -13.40
N ARG A 124 1.61 4.83 -13.61
CA ARG A 124 0.62 4.61 -12.53
C ARG A 124 1.14 3.66 -11.47
N LEU A 125 1.80 2.56 -11.86
CA LEU A 125 2.40 1.61 -10.93
C LEU A 125 3.55 2.25 -10.15
N TYR A 126 4.35 3.09 -10.80
CA TYR A 126 5.41 3.87 -10.15
C TYR A 126 4.84 4.83 -9.11
N ARG A 127 3.82 5.62 -9.47
CA ARG A 127 3.14 6.53 -8.53
C ARG A 127 2.50 5.77 -7.37
N LEU A 128 1.81 4.67 -7.66
CA LEU A 128 1.23 3.81 -6.63
C LEU A 128 2.29 3.33 -5.63
N LEU A 129 3.45 2.88 -6.11
CA LEU A 129 4.55 2.47 -5.25
C LEU A 129 5.11 3.65 -4.43
N SER A 130 5.32 4.81 -5.06
CA SER A 130 5.82 6.02 -4.39
C SER A 130 4.88 6.46 -3.27
N ASP A 131 3.59 6.61 -3.56
CA ASP A 131 2.58 7.04 -2.59
C ASP A 131 2.43 6.03 -1.44
N ALA A 132 2.54 4.73 -1.73
CA ALA A 132 2.50 3.70 -0.69
C ALA A 132 3.71 3.76 0.24
N ILE A 133 4.91 4.10 -0.27
CA ILE A 133 6.11 4.31 0.55
C ILE A 133 5.93 5.54 1.45
N ASP A 134 5.35 6.61 0.92
CA ASP A 134 5.06 7.82 1.68
C ASP A 134 4.05 7.54 2.80
N ASP A 135 2.97 6.80 2.51
CA ASP A 135 2.00 6.36 3.52
C ASP A 135 2.67 5.53 4.63
N CYS A 136 3.55 4.58 4.25
CA CYS A 136 4.29 3.79 5.23
C CYS A 136 5.20 4.64 6.11
N THR A 137 5.86 5.64 5.52
CA THR A 137 6.73 6.58 6.25
C THR A 137 5.93 7.45 7.22
N GLN A 138 4.70 7.82 6.87
CA GLN A 138 3.80 8.54 7.78
C GLN A 138 3.36 7.67 8.96
N VAL A 139 3.06 6.38 8.73
CA VAL A 139 2.68 5.44 9.80
C VAL A 139 3.85 5.13 10.73
N LEU A 140 5.00 4.73 10.16
CA LEU A 140 6.14 4.19 10.90
C LEU A 140 7.08 5.29 11.42
N GLY A 141 6.92 6.53 10.93
CA GLY A 141 7.88 7.60 11.12
C GLY A 141 9.05 7.50 10.12
N LYS A 142 9.86 8.56 10.04
CA LYS A 142 11.09 8.54 9.23
C LYS A 142 12.03 7.48 9.80
N PRO A 143 12.71 6.69 8.95
CA PRO A 143 13.70 5.74 9.43
C PRO A 143 14.75 6.53 10.20
N VAL A 144 14.87 6.26 11.50
CA VAL A 144 16.00 6.72 12.30
C VAL A 144 17.17 5.91 11.79
N GLY A 145 17.86 6.46 10.79
CA GLY A 145 18.99 5.80 10.19
C GLY A 145 20.02 5.52 11.28
N GLU A 146 20.15 4.26 11.69
CA GLU A 146 21.41 3.83 12.25
C GLU A 146 22.43 3.98 11.11
N PRO A 147 23.53 4.72 11.32
CA PRO A 147 24.49 4.98 10.26
C PRO A 147 24.87 3.65 9.61
N VAL A 148 24.67 3.53 8.30
CA VAL A 148 25.25 2.41 7.56
C VAL A 148 26.75 2.49 7.82
N VAL A 149 27.27 1.56 8.63
CA VAL A 149 28.70 1.42 8.83
C VAL A 149 29.25 1.00 7.48
N VAL A 150 29.68 1.99 6.71
CA VAL A 150 30.39 1.74 5.45
C VAL A 150 31.62 0.93 5.85
N PRO A 151 31.80 -0.31 5.36
CA PRO A 151 32.96 -1.09 5.70
C PRO A 151 34.19 -0.26 5.37
N GLN A 152 34.93 0.13 6.40
CA GLN A 152 36.12 0.94 6.19
C GLN A 152 37.10 0.06 5.40
N PRO A 153 37.69 0.55 4.31
CA PRO A 153 38.62 -0.26 3.53
C PRO A 153 39.72 -0.77 4.46
N LEU A 154 39.97 -2.08 4.41
CA LEU A 154 40.99 -2.73 5.24
C LEU A 154 42.29 -1.94 5.13
N SER A 155 42.93 -1.67 6.27
CA SER A 155 44.26 -1.06 6.24
C SER A 155 45.22 -1.95 5.44
N PRO A 156 46.27 -1.38 4.81
CA PRO A 156 47.25 -2.16 4.06
C PRO A 156 47.86 -3.32 4.85
N SER A 157 47.95 -3.20 6.18
CA SER A 157 48.38 -4.26 7.10
C SER A 157 47.37 -5.40 7.26
N GLU A 158 46.08 -5.08 7.33
CA GLU A 158 45.00 -6.08 7.46
C GLU A 158 44.79 -6.85 6.17
N ALA A 159 44.85 -6.17 5.03
CA ALA A 159 44.80 -6.81 3.71
C ALA A 159 45.99 -7.77 3.51
N ARG A 160 47.21 -7.37 3.93
CA ARG A 160 48.41 -8.23 3.87
C ARG A 160 48.31 -9.45 4.78
N ARG A 161 47.62 -9.35 5.92
CA ARG A 161 47.39 -10.48 6.84
C ARG A 161 46.34 -11.46 6.31
N ALA A 162 45.30 -10.94 5.64
CA ALA A 162 44.27 -11.76 5.00
C ALA A 162 44.76 -12.55 3.76
N LEU A 163 45.80 -12.04 3.09
CA LEU A 163 46.44 -12.70 1.93
C LEU A 163 47.53 -13.71 2.29
N ARG A 164 47.86 -13.87 3.59
CA ARG A 164 48.82 -14.88 4.08
C ARG A 164 48.09 -16.10 4.66
N VAL A 165 47.18 -16.68 3.88
CA VAL A 165 46.62 -18.02 4.12
C VAL A 165 47.49 -19.05 3.42
#